data_AF-A0A7U9SAU4-F1
#
_entry.id   AF-A0A7U9SAU4-F1
#
_cell.length_a   1.000
_cell.length_b   1.000
_cell.length_c   1.000
_cell.angle_alpha   90.00
_cell.angle_beta   90.00
_cell.angle_gamma   90.00
#
_symmetry.space_group_name_H-M   'P 1'
#
loop_
_entity.id
_entity.type
_entity.pdbx_description
1 polymer ?
#
loop_
_entity_poly.entity_id
_entity_poly.type
_entity_poly.pdbx_seq_one_letter_code
_entity_poly.pdbx_strand_id
1 'polypeptide(L)'
;MQGSISEYTRCTIIDMSNKVLEHIAMKYCSVREGVKAVMGGKVLEYEAKSIKREGIEEGIRGTVSILKNLGLPPQTILLKIQEQYGLSPEVSKKFL
;
A
#
# COMPACT_ATOMS: atom_id res chain seq x y z
N MET A 1 -11.64 17.11 0.15
CA MET A 1 -11.24 16.14 1.19
C MET A 1 -11.71 14.77 0.71
N GLN A 2 -10.78 13.90 0.34
CA GLN A 2 -11.12 12.53 -0.02
C GLN A 2 -11.18 11.75 1.30
N GLY A 3 -12.35 11.21 1.65
CA GLY A 3 -12.54 10.54 2.93
C GLY A 3 -11.63 9.31 3.02
N SER A 4 -10.61 9.39 3.88
CA SER A 4 -9.76 8.24 4.18
C SER A 4 -10.51 7.28 5.10
N ILE A 5 -10.74 6.07 4.62
CA ILE A 5 -11.28 4.98 5.44
C ILE A 5 -10.10 4.40 6.23
N SER A 6 -10.22 4.35 7.56
CA SER A 6 -9.21 3.71 8.41
C SER A 6 -9.18 2.20 8.19
N GLU A 7 -8.04 1.58 8.47
CA GLU A 7 -7.87 0.13 8.37
C GLU A 7 -8.88 -0.63 9.25
N TYR A 8 -9.17 -0.10 10.43
CA TYR A 8 -10.18 -0.66 11.34
C TYR A 8 -11.59 -0.65 10.71
N THR A 9 -12.00 0.48 10.13
CA THR A 9 -13.31 0.61 9.46
C THR A 9 -13.40 -0.32 8.27
N ARG A 10 -12.30 -0.47 7.53
CA ARG A 10 -12.22 -1.36 6.38
C ARG A 10 -12.37 -2.83 6.77
N CYS A 11 -11.60 -3.29 7.75
CA CYS A 11 -11.67 -4.66 8.26
C CYS A 11 -13.07 -4.98 8.79
N THR A 12 -13.69 -4.04 9.52
CA THR A 12 -15.07 -4.16 10.00
C THR A 12 -16.07 -4.34 8.85
N ILE A 13 -15.94 -3.55 7.77
CA ILE A 13 -16.82 -3.67 6.60
C ILE A 13 -16.65 -5.04 5.92
N ILE A 14 -15.41 -5.53 5.80
CA ILE A 14 -15.12 -6.83 5.20
C ILE A 14 -15.73 -7.96 6.03
N ASP A 15 -15.54 -7.96 7.34
CA ASP A 15 -16.08 -8.99 8.24
C ASP A 15 -17.61 -9.03 8.24
N MET A 16 -18.25 -7.86 8.31
CA MET A 16 -19.71 -7.78 8.24
C MET A 16 -20.23 -8.24 6.87
N SER A 17 -19.54 -7.89 5.79
CA SER A 17 -19.91 -8.32 4.44
C SER A 17 -19.73 -9.83 4.24
N ASN A 18 -18.67 -10.42 4.79
CA ASN A 18 -18.44 -11.86 4.77
C ASN A 18 -19.55 -12.61 5.52
N LYS A 19 -19.99 -12.08 6.66
CA LYS A 19 -21.09 -12.68 7.43
C LYS A 19 -22.41 -12.65 6.65
N VAL A 20 -22.72 -11.52 6.00
CA VAL A 20 -23.90 -11.42 5.12
C VAL A 20 -23.82 -12.41 3.96
N LEU A 21 -22.65 -12.53 3.31
CA LEU A 21 -22.42 -13.49 2.23
C LEU A 21 -22.66 -14.93 2.68
N GLU A 22 -22.19 -15.32 3.86
CA GLU A 22 -22.38 -16.67 4.39
C GLU A 22 -23.86 -17.05 4.55
N HIS A 23 -24.71 -16.09 4.91
CA HIS A 23 -26.14 -16.30 5.06
C HIS A 23 -26.88 -16.28 3.71
N ILE A 24 -26.55 -15.35 2.80
CA ILE A 24 -27.23 -15.25 1.50
C ILE A 24 -26.83 -16.40 0.56
N ALA A 25 -25.54 -16.73 0.51
CA ALA A 25 -25.01 -17.77 -0.36
C ALA A 25 -24.88 -19.14 0.34
N MET A 26 -25.64 -19.37 1.42
CA MET A 26 -25.51 -20.57 2.26
C MET A 26 -25.59 -21.89 1.47
N LYS A 27 -26.44 -21.94 0.43
CA LYS A 27 -26.61 -23.11 -0.45
C LYS A 27 -25.77 -23.06 -1.73
N TYR A 28 -25.07 -21.96 -1.98
CA TYR A 28 -24.33 -21.70 -3.22
C TYR A 28 -22.84 -21.63 -2.94
N CYS A 29 -22.24 -22.80 -2.69
CA CYS A 29 -20.84 -22.92 -2.28
C CYS A 29 -19.88 -22.22 -3.26
N SER A 30 -20.04 -22.43 -4.57
CA SER A 30 -19.20 -21.79 -5.60
C SER A 30 -19.30 -20.27 -5.62
N VAL A 31 -20.48 -19.71 -5.33
CA VAL A 31 -20.69 -18.25 -5.24
C VAL A 31 -20.00 -17.71 -4.00
N ARG A 32 -20.16 -18.39 -2.86
CA ARG A 32 -19.51 -18.02 -1.60
C ARG A 32 -17.99 -18.01 -1.74
N GLU A 33 -17.40 -19.05 -2.30
CA GLU A 33 -15.95 -19.14 -2.51
C GLU A 33 -15.46 -18.09 -3.51
N GLY A 34 -16.20 -17.86 -4.60
CA GLY A 34 -15.86 -16.83 -5.58
C GLY A 34 -15.84 -15.41 -4.99
N VAL A 35 -16.86 -15.06 -4.20
CA VAL A 35 -16.93 -13.73 -3.57
C VAL A 35 -15.88 -13.60 -2.45
N LYS A 36 -15.66 -14.64 -1.63
CA LYS A 36 -14.58 -14.64 -0.62
C LYS A 36 -13.20 -14.47 -1.27
N ALA A 37 -12.93 -15.12 -2.40
CA ALA A 37 -11.66 -14.97 -3.12
C ALA A 37 -11.48 -13.56 -3.70
N VAL A 38 -12.53 -12.93 -4.21
CA VAL A 38 -12.47 -11.54 -4.71
C VAL A 38 -12.23 -10.56 -3.56
N MET A 39 -12.97 -10.70 -2.46
CA MET A 39 -12.87 -9.82 -1.30
C MET A 39 -11.58 -10.03 -0.49
N GLY A 40 -11.13 -11.27 -0.33
CA GLY A 40 -9.94 -11.63 0.46
C GLY A 40 -8.63 -11.74 -0.32
N GLY A 41 -8.66 -11.87 -1.65
CA GLY A 41 -7.45 -12.00 -2.47
C GLY A 41 -7.21 -10.77 -3.33
N LYS A 42 -8.11 -10.53 -4.29
CA LYS A 42 -7.89 -9.49 -5.32
C LYS A 42 -7.94 -8.06 -4.76
N VAL A 43 -8.83 -7.79 -3.81
CA VAL A 43 -8.94 -6.48 -3.15
C VAL A 43 -7.83 -6.30 -2.11
N LEU A 44 -7.63 -7.26 -1.19
CA LEU A 44 -6.57 -7.20 -0.18
C LEU A 44 -5.15 -7.13 -0.79
N GLU A 45 -4.88 -7.81 -1.90
CA GLU A 45 -3.58 -7.68 -2.58
C GLU A 45 -3.30 -6.25 -3.05
N TYR A 46 -4.31 -5.56 -3.56
CA TYR A 46 -4.15 -4.18 -4.04
C TYR A 46 -3.83 -3.24 -2.87
N GLU A 47 -4.46 -3.48 -1.73
CA GLU A 47 -4.28 -2.72 -0.50
C GLU A 47 -2.90 -2.97 0.11
N ALA A 48 -2.48 -4.22 0.24
CA ALA A 48 -1.14 -4.58 0.67
C ALA A 48 -0.07 -4.00 -0.27
N LYS A 49 -0.32 -3.97 -1.59
CA LYS A 49 0.54 -3.29 -2.57
C LYS A 49 0.55 -1.77 -2.37
N SER A 50 -0.56 -1.15 -1.98
CA SER A 50 -0.62 0.28 -1.63
C SER A 50 0.20 0.58 -0.39
N ILE A 51 -0.05 -0.14 0.72
CA ILE A 51 0.65 0.02 1.99
C ILE A 51 2.16 -0.18 1.80
N LYS A 52 2.56 -1.21 1.05
CA LYS A 52 3.98 -1.44 0.73
C LYS A 52 4.58 -0.27 -0.04
N ARG A 53 3.87 0.30 -1.02
CA ARG A 53 4.35 1.46 -1.79
C ARG A 53 4.46 2.71 -0.92
N GLU A 54 3.44 3.00 -0.12
CA GLU A 54 3.41 4.13 0.81
C GLU A 54 4.55 4.02 1.83
N GLY A 55 4.77 2.83 2.41
CA GLY A 55 5.87 2.60 3.35
C GLY A 55 7.26 2.78 2.72
N ILE A 56 7.45 2.36 1.47
CA ILE A 56 8.69 2.61 0.72
C ILE A 56 8.86 4.12 0.47
N GLU A 57 7.80 4.81 0.05
CA GLU A 57 7.81 6.23 -0.26
C GLU A 57 8.17 7.09 0.97
N GLU A 58 7.54 6.80 2.11
CA GLU A 58 7.82 7.44 3.39
C GLU A 58 9.25 7.13 3.88
N GLY A 59 9.72 5.89 3.72
CA GLY A 59 11.09 5.51 4.05
C GLY A 59 12.14 6.28 3.23
N ILE A 60 11.90 6.47 1.93
CA ILE A 60 12.77 7.27 1.06
C ILE A 60 12.75 8.73 1.50
N ARG A 61 11.57 9.32 1.76
CA ARG A 61 11.46 10.71 2.24
C ARG A 61 12.20 10.93 3.55
N GLY A 62 12.05 10.02 4.51
CA GLY A 62 12.79 10.04 5.78
C GLY A 62 14.30 10.03 5.55
N THR A 63 14.78 9.12 4.70
CA THR A 63 16.20 9.01 4.35
C THR A 63 16.73 10.29 3.70
N VAL A 64 16.01 10.86 2.73
CA VAL A 64 16.40 12.13 2.08
C VAL A 64 16.46 13.28 3.09
N SER A 65 15.49 13.37 4.00
CA SER A 65 15.47 14.38 5.06
C SER A 65 16.71 14.29 5.96
N ILE A 66 17.07 13.08 6.39
CA ILE A 66 18.28 12.84 7.19
C ILE A 66 19.55 13.24 6.42
N LEU A 67 19.67 12.83 5.15
CA LEU A 67 20.86 13.14 4.35
C LEU A 67 21.00 14.64 4.05
N LYS A 68 19.89 15.35 3.86
CA LYS A 68 19.88 16.83 3.76
C LYS A 68 20.34 17.49 5.06
N ASN A 69 19.86 17.02 6.20
CA ASN A 69 20.28 17.53 7.52
C ASN A 69 21.77 17.28 7.80
N LEU A 70 22.35 16.21 7.23
CA LEU A 70 23.79 15.93 7.29
C LEU A 70 24.62 16.78 6.31
N GLY A 71 24.00 17.69 5.55
CA GLY A 71 24.69 18.59 4.63
C GLY A 71 25.20 17.93 3.36
N LEU A 72 24.68 16.76 2.99
CA LEU A 72 25.10 16.06 1.77
C LEU A 72 24.55 16.77 0.52
N PRO A 73 25.37 16.89 -0.54
CA PRO A 73 24.93 17.53 -1.77
C PRO A 73 23.83 16.70 -2.46
N PRO A 74 22.85 17.33 -3.12
CA PRO A 74 21.71 16.64 -3.74
C PRO A 74 22.10 15.54 -4.72
N GLN A 75 23.23 15.69 -5.44
CA GLN A 75 23.69 14.67 -6.40
C GLN A 75 24.06 13.36 -5.69
N THR A 76 24.72 13.43 -4.53
CA THR A 76 25.10 12.25 -3.75
C THR A 76 23.89 11.56 -3.13
N ILE A 77 22.90 12.34 -2.69
CA ILE A 77 21.64 11.80 -2.19
C ILE A 77 20.91 11.04 -3.30
N LEU A 78 20.83 11.63 -4.51
CA LEU A 78 20.18 11.04 -5.68
C LEU A 78 20.81 9.68 -6.06
N LEU A 79 22.14 9.60 -6.08
CA LEU A 79 22.85 8.35 -6.34
C LEU A 79 22.57 7.29 -5.27
N LYS A 80 22.58 7.67 -3.99
CA LYS A 80 22.32 6.74 -2.87
C LYS A 80 20.91 6.14 -2.93
N ILE A 81 19.89 6.95 -3.20
CA ILE A 81 18.50 6.48 -3.27
C ILE A 81 18.25 5.61 -4.52
N GLN A 82 18.91 5.92 -5.65
CA GLN A 82 18.84 5.08 -6.84
C GLN A 82 19.43 3.70 -6.60
N GLU A 83 20.61 3.64 -5.98
CA GLU A 83 21.31 2.39 -5.69
C GLU A 83 20.57 1.53 -4.66
N GLN A 84 20.10 2.13 -3.56
CA GLN A 84 19.43 1.40 -2.47
C GLN A 84 18.02 0.91 -2.84
N TYR A 85 17.28 1.69 -3.61
CA TYR A 85 15.87 1.37 -3.91
C TYR A 85 15.63 0.95 -5.36
N GLY A 86 16.68 0.84 -6.19
CA GLY A 86 16.59 0.42 -7.59
C GLY A 86 15.73 1.35 -8.44
N LEU A 87 15.69 2.65 -8.13
CA LEU A 87 14.79 3.63 -8.74
C LEU A 87 15.37 4.22 -10.03
N SER A 88 14.49 4.56 -10.98
CA SER A 88 14.91 5.31 -12.17
C SER A 88 15.35 6.74 -11.80
N PRO A 89 16.14 7.40 -12.67
CA PRO A 89 16.48 8.81 -12.50
C PRO A 89 15.28 9.75 -12.46
N GLU A 90 14.20 9.48 -13.20
CA GLU A 90 13.02 10.36 -13.13
C GLU A 90 12.24 10.19 -11.83
N VAL A 91 12.14 8.96 -11.32
CA VAL A 91 11.42 8.68 -10.07
C VAL A 91 12.17 9.27 -8.87
N SER A 92 13.49 9.10 -8.84
CA SER A 92 14.34 9.59 -7.75
C SER A 92 14.30 11.11 -7.58
N LYS A 93 14.17 11.85 -8.70
CA LYS A 93 14.04 13.32 -8.68
C LYS A 93 12.80 13.82 -7.96
N LYS A 94 11.74 13.01 -7.84
CA LYS A 94 10.50 13.41 -7.12
C LYS A 94 10.69 13.52 -5.60
N PHE A 95 11.77 12.96 -5.07
CA PHE A 95 12.03 12.89 -3.62
C PHE A 95 13.01 13.95 -3.11
N LEU A 96 13.63 14.72 -4.01
CA LEU A 96 14.58 15.79 -3.69
C LEU A 96 13.90 17.15 -3.70
#